data_AF-A0A7X7HEP1-F1
#
_entry.id   AF-A0A7X7HEP1-F1
#
_cell.length_a   1.000
_cell.length_b   1.000
_cell.length_c   1.000
_cell.angle_alpha   90.00
_cell.angle_beta   90.00
_cell.angle_gamma   90.00
#
_symmetry.space_group_name_H-M   'P 1'
#
loop_
_entity.id
_entity.type
_entity.pdbx_description
1 polymer ?
#
loop_
_entity_poly.entity_id
_entity_poly.type
_entity_poly.pdbx_seq_one_letter_code
_entity_poly.pdbx_strand_id
1 'polypeptide(L)' 'MDRKLEAIFAYESQFDGKTALGEVFGGETRPLREQLLAHAAHYGSLIRRPYGEPFWTRETMRVDDVVALPVNSF' A
#
# COMPACT_ATOMS: atom_id res chain seq x y z
N MET A 1 -4.30 -4.45 8.86
CA MET A 1 -4.53 -3.18 8.13
C MET A 1 -5.05 -2.11 9.07
N ASP A 2 -6.00 -2.43 9.94
CA ASP A 2 -6.65 -1.45 10.83
C ASP A 2 -5.65 -0.66 11.70
N ARG A 3 -4.73 -1.35 12.38
CA ARG A 3 -3.67 -0.69 13.17
C ARG A 3 -2.80 0.29 12.38
N LYS A 4 -2.54 0.02 11.10
CA LYS A 4 -1.79 0.94 10.23
C LYS A 4 -2.62 2.19 9.94
N LEU A 5 -3.90 2.02 9.61
CA LEU A 5 -4.80 3.16 9.36
C LEU A 5 -4.96 4.01 10.62
N GLU A 6 -5.14 3.39 11.79
CA GLU A 6 -5.16 4.10 13.08
C GLU A 6 -3.89 4.91 13.31
N ALA A 7 -2.72 4.30 13.08
CA ALA A 7 -1.44 4.99 13.25
C ALA A 7 -1.23 6.15 12.26
N ILE A 8 -1.72 6.02 11.03
CA ILE A 8 -1.67 7.11 10.03
C ILE A 8 -2.61 8.24 10.45
N PHE A 9 -3.86 7.94 10.78
CA PHE A 9 -4.86 8.96 11.11
C PHE A 9 -4.66 9.60 12.48
N ALA A 10 -3.83 9.04 13.36
CA ALA A 10 -3.37 9.71 14.57
C ALA A 10 -2.62 11.04 14.29
N TYR A 11 -2.10 11.24 13.08
CA TYR A 11 -1.50 12.50 12.64
C TYR A 11 -2.54 13.43 11.99
N GLU A 12 -3.64 13.72 12.69
CA GLU A 12 -4.78 14.50 12.18
C GLU A 12 -4.35 15.80 11.51
N SER A 13 -3.40 16.54 12.09
CA SER A 13 -2.90 17.81 11.53
C SER A 13 -2.29 17.70 10.12
N GLN A 14 -1.96 16.50 9.66
CA GLN A 14 -1.41 16.23 8.32
C GLN A 14 -2.48 15.82 7.31
N PHE A 15 -3.63 15.32 7.77
CA PHE A 15 -4.63 14.66 6.93
C PHE A 15 -6.02 15.29 7.01
N ASP A 16 -6.33 16.01 8.08
CA ASP A 16 -7.60 16.70 8.26
C ASP A 16 -7.64 18.01 7.46
N GLY A 17 -8.72 18.24 6.72
CA GLY A 17 -8.95 19.44 5.88
C GLY A 17 -7.94 19.70 4.75
N LYS A 18 -6.90 18.88 4.59
CA LYS A 18 -5.83 19.05 3.59
C LYS A 18 -6.15 18.29 2.30
N THR A 19 -6.87 18.94 1.39
CA THR A 19 -7.14 18.46 0.02
C THR A 19 -5.90 18.48 -0.89
N ALA A 20 -4.83 19.18 -0.52
CA ALA A 20 -3.61 19.29 -1.34
C ALA A 20 -2.86 17.96 -1.57
N LEU A 21 -3.09 16.94 -0.71
CA LEU A 21 -2.60 15.57 -0.96
C LEU A 21 -3.35 14.87 -2.12
N GLY A 22 -4.52 15.38 -2.51
CA GLY A 22 -5.29 14.91 -3.66
C GLY A 22 -4.57 15.12 -5.00
N GLU A 23 -3.71 16.13 -5.11
CA GLU A 23 -2.93 16.39 -6.34
C GLU A 23 -1.76 15.39 -6.50
N VAL A 24 -1.12 14.98 -5.39
CA VAL A 24 -0.02 14.00 -5.40
C VAL A 24 -0.52 12.59 -5.75
N PHE A 25 -1.77 12.27 -5.39
CA PHE A 25 -2.41 10.99 -5.68
C PHE A 25 -3.48 11.04 -6.77
N GLY A 26 -3.56 12.13 -7.54
CA GLY A 26 -4.41 12.24 -8.74
C GLY A 26 -5.90 12.01 -8.51
N GLY A 27 -6.44 12.40 -7.35
CA GLY A 27 -7.81 12.08 -6.96
C GLY A 27 -8.47 13.17 -6.15
N GLU A 28 -9.03 14.18 -6.83
CA GLU A 28 -9.99 15.10 -6.21
C GLU A 28 -11.26 14.36 -5.69
N THR A 29 -11.45 13.09 -6.06
CA THR A 29 -12.71 12.36 -5.85
C THR A 29 -12.67 11.19 -4.84
N ARG A 30 -11.50 10.75 -4.36
CA ARG A 30 -11.42 9.56 -3.48
C ARG A 30 -10.80 9.86 -2.11
N PRO A 31 -11.45 9.50 -0.98
CA PRO A 31 -10.87 9.68 0.36
C PRO A 31 -9.52 8.99 0.52
N LEU A 32 -8.56 9.62 1.21
CA LEU A 32 -7.21 9.06 1.45
C LEU A 32 -7.25 7.65 2.04
N ARG A 33 -8.19 7.40 2.97
CA ARG A 33 -8.40 6.06 3.56
C ARG A 33 -8.65 4.99 2.50
N GLU A 34 -9.48 5.29 1.50
CA GLU A 34 -9.77 4.37 0.41
C GLU A 34 -8.59 4.21 -0.54
N GLN A 35 -7.83 5.26 -0.78
CA GLN A 35 -6.62 5.18 -1.59
C GLN A 35 -5.57 4.28 -0.94
N LEU A 36 -5.35 4.42 0.37
CA LEU A 36 -4.45 3.55 1.15
C LEU A 36 -4.91 2.10 1.12
N LEU A 37 -6.21 1.86 1.27
CA LEU A 37 -6.80 0.52 1.17
C LEU A 37 -6.63 -0.07 -0.23
N ALA A 38 -6.90 0.70 -1.28
CA ALA A 38 -6.76 0.26 -2.67
C ALA A 38 -5.30 -0.07 -3.00
N HIS A 39 -4.36 0.77 -2.58
CA HIS A 39 -2.93 0.53 -2.77
C HIS A 39 -2.46 -0.73 -2.04
N ALA A 40 -2.81 -0.87 -0.75
CA ALA A 40 -2.44 -2.05 0.02
C ALA A 40 -3.11 -3.33 -0.54
N ALA A 41 -4.37 -3.25 -0.99
CA ALA A 41 -5.08 -4.36 -1.60
C ALA A 41 -4.46 -4.78 -2.94
N HIS A 42 -4.06 -3.81 -3.77
CA HIS A 42 -3.36 -4.07 -5.02
C HIS A 42 -2.10 -4.92 -4.77
N TYR A 43 -1.18 -4.46 -3.92
CA TYR A 43 0.04 -5.21 -3.64
C TYR A 43 -0.18 -6.50 -2.85
N GLY A 44 -1.22 -6.56 -2.00
CA GLY A 44 -1.64 -7.80 -1.35
C GLY A 44 -2.06 -8.86 -2.35
N SER A 45 -2.82 -8.48 -3.38
CA SER A 45 -3.32 -9.40 -4.41
C SER A 45 -2.18 -10.07 -5.19
N LEU A 46 -1.06 -9.38 -5.38
CA LEU A 46 0.15 -9.93 -6.04
C LEU A 46 0.76 -11.10 -5.27
N ILE A 47 0.44 -11.25 -3.98
CA ILE A 47 0.93 -12.31 -3.09
C ILE A 47 -0.21 -13.14 -2.48
N ARG A 48 -1.42 -13.08 -3.08
CA ARG A 48 -2.63 -13.79 -2.62
C ARG A 48 -2.99 -13.49 -1.16
N ARG A 49 -2.79 -12.24 -0.72
CA ARG A 49 -3.20 -11.73 0.59
C ARG A 49 -4.15 -10.54 0.44
N PRO A 50 -5.00 -10.26 1.45
CA PRO A 50 -5.91 -9.12 1.38
C PRO A 50 -5.20 -7.77 1.27
N TYR A 51 -4.03 -7.63 1.90
CA TYR A 51 -3.26 -6.38 1.94
C TYR A 51 -1.76 -6.70 1.97
N GLY A 52 -0.95 -5.87 1.30
CA GLY A 52 0.51 -5.99 1.24
C GLY A 52 1.18 -4.63 1.04
N GLU A 53 2.46 -4.55 1.43
CA GLU A 53 3.31 -3.38 1.23
C GLU A 53 4.52 -3.79 0.40
N PRO A 54 4.76 -3.13 -0.75
CA PRO A 54 5.93 -3.43 -1.56
C PRO A 54 7.18 -2.79 -0.94
N PHE A 55 8.30 -3.48 -1.05
CA PHE A 55 9.61 -2.96 -0.65
C PHE A 55 10.56 -2.97 -1.83
N TRP A 56 11.39 -1.94 -1.90
CA TRP A 56 12.52 -1.87 -2.81
C TRP A 56 13.82 -1.99 -2.01
N THR A 57 14.79 -2.74 -2.54
CA THR A 57 16.12 -2.90 -1.96
C THR A 57 17.19 -2.62 -3.01
N ARG A 58 18.34 -2.09 -2.56
CA ARG A 58 19.54 -1.93 -3.39
C ARG A 58 20.28 -3.24 -3.61
N GLU A 59 20.23 -4.10 -2.62
CA GLU A 59 20.99 -5.35 -2.60
C GLU A 59 20.22 -6.43 -3.35
N THR A 60 20.93 -7.24 -4.12
CA THR A 60 20.32 -8.36 -4.84
C THR A 60 19.84 -9.42 -3.85
N MET A 61 18.53 -9.70 -3.86
CA MET A 61 17.93 -10.76 -3.07
C MET A 61 18.11 -12.10 -3.77
N ARG A 62 18.84 -13.03 -3.14
CA ARG A 62 18.88 -14.43 -3.59
C ARG A 62 17.54 -15.10 -3.27
N VAL A 63 16.99 -15.78 -4.26
CA VAL A 63 15.82 -16.67 -4.12
C VAL A 63 16.24 -18.04 -4.63
N ASP A 64 15.99 -19.09 -3.84
CA ASP A 64 16.40 -20.45 -4.21
C ASP A 64 15.53 -21.04 -5.33
N ASP A 65 14.22 -20.77 -5.31
CA ASP A 65 13.28 -21.15 -6.37
C ASP A 65 12.20 -20.07 -6.53
N VAL A 66 12.15 -19.46 -7.71
CA VAL A 66 11.19 -18.39 -8.04
C VAL A 66 9.78 -18.93 -8.21
N VAL A 67 9.62 -20.19 -8.63
CA VAL A 67 8.31 -20.84 -8.80
C VAL A 67 7.67 -21.17 -7.45
N ALA A 68 8.49 -21.46 -6.45
CA ALA A 68 8.03 -21.72 -5.09
C ALA A 68 7.56 -20.46 -4.34
N LEU A 69 7.81 -19.25 -4.88
CA LEU A 69 7.37 -18.02 -4.24
C LEU A 69 5.83 -17.96 -4.21
N PRO A 70 5.20 -17.62 -3.07
CA PRO A 70 3.74 -17.54 -2.93
C PRO A 70 3.18 -16.25 -3.56
N VAL A 71 3.62 -15.93 -4.77
CA VAL A 71 3.23 -14.75 -5.53
C VAL A 71 2.39 -15.16 -6.74
N ASN A 72 1.83 -14.17 -7.43
CA ASN A 72 1.21 -14.39 -8.72
C ASN A 72 2.32 -14.68 -9.74
N SER A 73 2.42 -15.94 -10.14
CA SER A 73 3.40 -16.47 -11.08
C SER A 73 2.61 -17.14 -12.20
N PHE A 74 2.52 -16.46 -13.35
CA PHE A 74 1.77 -16.81 -14.57
C PHE A 74 0.24 -16.86 -14.44
#